data_AF-A0A7J4KS32-F1
#
_entry.id   AF-A0A7J4KS32-F1
#
_cell.length_a   1.000
_cell.length_b   1.000
_cell.length_c   1.000
_cell.angle_alpha   90.00
_cell.angle_beta   90.00
_cell.angle_gamma   90.00
#
_symmetry.space_group_name_H-M   'P 1'
#
loop_
_entity.id
_entity.type
_entity.pdbx_description
1 polymer ?
#
loop_
_entity_poly.entity_id
_entity_poly.type
_entity_poly.pdbx_seq_one_letter_code
_entity_poly.pdbx_strand_id
1 'polypeptide(L)'
;MGRGKFVRWLPSETNYVSNFLKAVEVAEKKGINVTQFGIFDLFNPSKYACVSPHKYKIVVMPNNTDVLFCLGAQEEFGAAVKLFTVGRISGKKLYINKRKLESLPFKFSVDKIKKCKSCFIKYLCKGICPALNAARNGDWKKPDNFSCHIRKGIIKGLLVKKYTELAVGRD
;
A
#
# COMPACT_ATOMS: atom_id res chain seq x y z
N MET A 1 -1.25 -13.59 -6.40
CA MET A 1 -2.70 -13.77 -6.14
C MET A 1 -3.41 -12.51 -6.58
N GLY A 2 -4.13 -12.55 -7.70
CA GLY A 2 -4.90 -11.38 -8.13
C GLY A 2 -5.95 -11.04 -7.08
N ARG A 3 -5.97 -9.81 -6.58
CA ARG A 3 -6.94 -9.35 -5.55
C ARG A 3 -8.36 -9.18 -6.10
N GLY A 4 -8.65 -9.77 -7.26
CA GLY A 4 -9.93 -9.71 -7.95
C GLY A 4 -10.97 -10.63 -7.31
N LYS A 5 -12.18 -10.11 -7.13
CA LYS A 5 -13.50 -10.76 -6.93
C LYS A 5 -13.65 -12.00 -6.02
N PHE A 6 -12.63 -12.49 -5.31
CA PHE A 6 -12.77 -13.52 -4.28
C PHE A 6 -13.13 -12.88 -2.93
N VAL A 7 -14.28 -12.20 -2.85
CA VAL A 7 -14.71 -11.38 -1.70
C VAL A 7 -15.67 -12.14 -0.77
N ARG A 8 -16.02 -13.40 -1.06
CA ARG A 8 -17.09 -14.09 -0.30
C ARG A 8 -16.75 -14.31 1.19
N TRP A 9 -15.48 -14.24 1.57
CA TRP A 9 -15.02 -14.62 2.92
C TRP A 9 -14.18 -13.54 3.63
N LEU A 10 -14.24 -12.28 3.19
CA LEU A 10 -13.55 -11.21 3.91
C LEU A 10 -14.34 -10.84 5.18
N PRO A 11 -13.72 -10.84 6.36
CA PRO A 11 -14.36 -10.27 7.55
C PRO A 11 -14.59 -8.76 7.34
N SER A 12 -15.53 -8.19 8.10
CA SER A 12 -15.66 -6.74 8.18
C SER A 12 -14.36 -6.10 8.65
N GLU A 13 -14.11 -4.84 8.26
CA GLU A 13 -12.89 -4.12 8.65
C GLU A 13 -12.72 -4.06 10.17
N THR A 14 -13.82 -3.85 10.89
CA THR A 14 -13.85 -3.84 12.37
C THR A 14 -13.48 -5.20 12.95
N ASN A 15 -14.04 -6.29 12.41
CA ASN A 15 -13.73 -7.65 12.87
C ASN A 15 -12.27 -7.99 12.60
N TYR A 16 -11.75 -7.60 11.43
CA TYR A 16 -10.34 -7.80 11.10
C TYR A 16 -9.43 -7.08 12.11
N VAL A 17 -9.68 -5.78 12.36
CA VAL A 17 -8.88 -4.98 13.30
C VAL A 17 -8.92 -5.57 14.71
N SER A 18 -10.11 -5.88 15.22
CA SER A 18 -10.29 -6.45 16.56
C SER A 18 -9.56 -7.79 16.72
N ASN A 19 -9.75 -8.70 15.77
CA ASN A 19 -9.09 -10.01 15.82
C ASN A 19 -7.57 -9.92 15.60
N PHE A 20 -7.11 -8.98 14.77
CA PHE A 20 -5.68 -8.74 14.61
C PHE A 20 -5.03 -8.28 15.93
N LEU A 21 -5.63 -7.32 16.62
CA LEU A 21 -5.11 -6.83 17.90
C LEU A 21 -5.09 -7.91 18.98
N LYS A 22 -6.15 -8.75 19.07
CA LYS A 22 -6.16 -9.93 19.94
C LYS A 22 -5.06 -10.93 19.58
N ALA A 23 -4.83 -11.17 18.29
CA ALA A 23 -3.78 -12.07 17.83
C ALA A 23 -2.38 -11.55 18.22
N VAL A 24 -2.14 -10.24 18.13
CA VAL A 24 -0.91 -9.60 18.60
C VAL A 24 -0.70 -9.87 20.09
N GLU A 25 -1.72 -9.68 20.92
CA GLU A 25 -1.63 -9.95 22.37
C GLU A 25 -1.30 -11.42 22.70
N VAL A 26 -1.95 -12.36 22.01
CA VAL A 26 -1.68 -13.80 22.21
C VAL A 26 -0.28 -14.18 21.74
N ALA A 27 0.17 -13.62 20.61
CA ALA A 27 1.47 -13.92 20.04
C ALA A 27 2.62 -13.37 20.89
N GLU A 28 2.49 -12.14 21.42
CA GLU A 28 3.49 -11.54 22.30
C GLU A 28 3.73 -12.38 23.56
N LYS A 29 2.67 -12.94 24.17
CA LYS A 29 2.79 -13.87 25.32
C LYS A 29 3.62 -15.13 25.00
N LYS A 30 3.80 -15.44 23.72
CA LYS A 30 4.59 -16.57 23.22
C LYS A 30 5.93 -16.14 22.62
N GLY A 31 6.31 -14.87 22.75
CA GLY A 31 7.51 -14.32 22.12
C GLY A 31 7.43 -14.26 20.59
N ILE A 32 6.23 -14.28 20.01
CA ILE A 32 5.99 -14.24 18.57
C ILE A 32 5.62 -12.82 18.15
N ASN A 33 6.30 -12.30 17.13
CA ASN A 33 5.98 -11.00 16.53
C ASN A 33 4.98 -11.17 15.38
N VAL A 34 3.82 -10.53 15.52
CA VAL A 34 2.82 -10.44 14.43
C VAL A 34 3.03 -9.14 13.68
N THR A 35 3.20 -9.24 12.37
CA THR A 35 3.38 -8.08 11.49
C THR A 35 2.29 -8.01 10.43
N GLN A 36 2.03 -6.79 9.97
CA GLN A 36 1.13 -6.48 8.87
C GLN A 36 1.78 -5.38 8.03
N PHE A 37 1.46 -5.31 6.74
CA PHE A 37 2.12 -4.38 5.81
C PHE A 37 2.11 -2.91 6.28
N GLY A 38 1.08 -2.47 7.01
CA GLY A 38 0.96 -1.14 7.60
C GLY A 38 1.77 -0.91 8.88
N ILE A 39 2.34 -1.96 9.49
CA ILE A 39 3.18 -1.88 10.68
C ILE A 39 4.67 -1.76 10.31
N PHE A 40 5.12 -2.36 9.20
CA PHE A 40 6.52 -2.27 8.76
C PHE A 40 7.03 -0.83 8.61
N ASP A 41 6.13 0.07 8.24
CA ASP A 41 6.45 1.48 8.03
C ASP A 41 6.39 2.33 9.32
N LEU A 42 6.06 1.74 10.48
CA LEU A 42 5.92 2.47 11.75
C LEU A 42 7.21 3.22 12.13
N PHE A 43 8.36 2.62 11.86
CA PHE A 43 9.69 3.17 12.18
C PHE A 43 10.34 3.90 10.99
N ASN A 44 9.65 4.02 9.87
CA ASN A 44 10.17 4.68 8.67
C ASN A 44 9.11 5.61 8.07
N PRO A 45 8.71 6.68 8.79
CA PRO A 45 7.71 7.61 8.30
C PRO A 45 8.17 8.25 7.00
N SER A 46 7.26 8.37 6.03
CA SER A 46 7.55 9.02 4.76
C SER A 46 6.30 9.66 4.19
N LYS A 47 6.50 10.76 3.45
CA LYS A 47 5.43 11.33 2.64
C LYS A 47 5.18 10.54 1.35
N TYR A 48 6.05 9.58 0.99
CA TYR A 48 6.01 8.83 -0.26
C TYR A 48 5.70 7.34 -0.03
N ALA A 49 4.75 6.78 -0.80
CA ALA A 49 4.23 5.41 -0.64
C ALA A 49 5.29 4.30 -0.74
N CYS A 50 6.20 4.42 -1.69
CA CYS A 50 7.23 3.43 -1.96
C CYS A 50 8.58 4.16 -2.02
N VAL A 51 9.68 3.43 -1.86
CA VAL A 51 11.05 3.95 -2.09
C VAL A 51 11.37 3.99 -3.59
N SER A 52 10.66 3.17 -4.38
CA SER A 52 10.80 3.07 -5.84
C SER A 52 10.38 4.29 -6.69
N PRO A 53 9.52 5.23 -6.27
CA PRO A 53 9.21 6.43 -7.05
C PRO A 53 10.44 7.31 -7.29
N HIS A 54 11.52 7.13 -6.51
CA HIS A 54 12.74 7.93 -6.64
C HIS A 54 13.77 7.33 -7.62
N LYS A 55 13.55 6.11 -8.13
CA LYS A 55 14.40 5.46 -9.13
C LYS A 55 13.51 4.71 -10.10
N TYR A 56 13.38 5.16 -11.34
CA TYR A 56 12.55 4.54 -12.38
C TYR A 56 12.72 3.01 -12.39
N LYS A 57 11.74 2.26 -11.86
CA LYS A 57 11.73 0.80 -11.92
C LYS A 57 10.77 0.36 -13.01
N ILE A 58 11.27 0.41 -14.23
CA ILE A 58 10.54 -0.12 -15.37
C ILE A 58 10.53 -1.65 -15.27
N VAL A 59 9.38 -2.27 -15.51
CA VAL A 59 9.19 -3.73 -15.47
C VAL A 59 8.77 -4.21 -16.85
N VAL A 60 9.48 -5.19 -17.39
CA VAL A 60 9.07 -5.87 -18.63
C VAL A 60 8.11 -6.99 -18.26
N MET A 61 6.95 -7.02 -18.90
CA MET A 61 5.93 -8.03 -18.65
C MET A 61 6.33 -9.40 -19.23
N PRO A 62 5.84 -10.52 -18.67
CA PRO A 62 6.14 -11.86 -19.18
C PRO A 62 5.74 -12.11 -20.63
N ASN A 63 4.88 -11.27 -21.21
CA ASN A 63 4.52 -11.30 -22.63
C ASN A 63 5.61 -10.73 -23.55
N ASN A 64 6.74 -10.28 -23.00
CA ASN A 64 7.88 -9.67 -23.69
C ASN A 64 7.53 -8.48 -24.59
N THR A 65 6.34 -7.91 -24.42
CA THR A 65 5.81 -6.84 -25.26
C THR A 65 5.43 -5.63 -24.44
N ASP A 66 4.82 -5.80 -23.26
CA ASP A 66 4.40 -4.67 -22.44
C ASP A 66 5.45 -4.24 -21.41
N VAL A 67 5.47 -2.95 -21.13
CA VAL A 67 6.41 -2.34 -20.18
C VAL A 67 5.64 -1.52 -19.16
N LEU A 68 5.76 -1.88 -17.88
CA LEU A 68 5.07 -1.26 -16.74
C LEU A 68 5.99 -0.31 -15.95
N PHE A 69 5.36 0.63 -15.25
CA PHE A 69 6.04 1.56 -14.34
C PHE A 69 6.45 0.95 -12.99
N CYS A 70 5.79 -0.11 -12.53
CA CYS A 70 6.13 -0.72 -11.26
C CYS A 70 5.72 -2.19 -11.19
N LEU A 71 6.44 -2.96 -10.37
CA LEU A 71 6.16 -4.37 -10.12
C LEU A 71 4.79 -4.57 -9.48
N GLY A 72 4.38 -3.70 -8.56
CA GLY A 72 3.08 -3.81 -7.91
C GLY A 72 1.91 -3.75 -8.90
N ALA A 73 2.02 -3.04 -10.02
CA ALA A 73 0.97 -3.03 -11.04
C ALA A 73 0.86 -4.36 -11.81
N GLN A 74 1.95 -5.12 -11.93
CA GLN A 74 1.95 -6.45 -12.52
C GLN A 74 1.08 -7.42 -11.70
N GLU A 75 1.06 -7.28 -10.38
CA GLU A 75 0.35 -8.18 -9.46
C GLU A 75 -1.17 -7.96 -9.41
N GLU A 76 -1.65 -6.79 -9.82
CA GLU A 76 -3.06 -6.40 -9.63
C GLU A 76 -3.99 -6.84 -10.77
N PHE A 77 -3.43 -7.22 -11.93
CA PHE A 77 -4.17 -7.58 -13.15
C PHE A 77 -5.16 -6.49 -13.64
N GLY A 78 -5.77 -6.68 -14.81
CA GLY A 78 -6.89 -5.86 -15.28
C GLY A 78 -6.59 -4.36 -15.50
N ALA A 79 -7.49 -3.49 -15.02
CA ALA A 79 -7.44 -2.05 -15.28
C ALA A 79 -6.19 -1.38 -14.70
N ALA A 80 -5.67 -1.88 -13.58
CA ALA A 80 -4.42 -1.38 -12.99
C ALA A 80 -3.24 -1.56 -13.95
N VAL A 81 -3.08 -2.74 -14.56
CA VAL A 81 -2.00 -2.99 -15.54
C VAL A 81 -2.02 -1.94 -16.64
N LYS A 82 -3.18 -1.70 -17.26
CA LYS A 82 -3.34 -0.70 -18.34
C LYS A 82 -2.96 0.72 -17.89
N LEU A 83 -3.33 1.11 -16.67
CA LEU A 83 -3.00 2.43 -16.13
C LEU A 83 -1.48 2.62 -15.98
N PHE A 84 -0.76 1.56 -15.62
CA PHE A 84 0.67 1.59 -15.35
C PHE A 84 1.55 1.13 -16.53
N THR A 85 1.00 0.67 -17.66
CA THR A 85 1.76 0.42 -18.89
C THR A 85 2.31 1.71 -19.48
N VAL A 86 3.63 1.88 -19.46
CA VAL A 86 4.34 3.06 -19.95
C VAL A 86 5.01 2.85 -21.29
N GLY A 87 5.04 1.63 -21.82
CA GLY A 87 5.74 1.37 -23.06
C GLY A 87 5.51 -0.02 -23.61
N ARG A 88 6.24 -0.31 -24.68
CA ARG A 88 6.26 -1.62 -25.33
C ARG A 88 7.64 -1.97 -25.88
N ILE A 89 7.89 -3.26 -26.06
CA ILE A 89 9.04 -3.80 -26.79
C ILE A 89 8.55 -4.28 -28.15
N SER A 90 9.29 -3.95 -29.21
CA SER A 90 9.05 -4.48 -30.55
C SER A 90 10.41 -4.79 -31.21
N GLY A 91 10.63 -6.06 -31.51
CA GLY A 91 11.95 -6.56 -31.91
C GLY A 91 13.00 -6.27 -30.83
N LYS A 92 14.10 -5.63 -31.21
CA LYS A 92 15.20 -5.24 -30.29
C LYS A 92 15.05 -3.81 -29.73
N LYS A 93 13.89 -3.18 -29.91
CA LYS A 93 13.67 -1.77 -29.54
C LYS A 93 12.68 -1.64 -28.38
N LEU A 94 13.02 -0.76 -27.44
CA LEU A 94 12.17 -0.36 -26.32
C LEU A 94 11.53 1.00 -26.62
N TYR A 95 10.20 1.05 -26.60
CA TYR A 95 9.41 2.26 -26.82
C TYR A 95 8.77 2.70 -25.51
N ILE A 96 9.19 3.84 -24.97
CA ILE A 96 8.61 4.41 -23.74
C ILE A 96 7.78 5.66 -24.08
N ASN A 97 6.53 5.67 -23.61
CA ASN A 97 5.68 6.86 -23.59
C ASN A 97 6.11 7.77 -22.43
N LYS A 98 7.01 8.70 -22.71
CA LYS A 98 7.55 9.67 -21.72
C LYS A 98 6.44 10.47 -21.04
N ARG A 99 5.46 10.96 -21.79
CA ARG A 99 4.32 11.73 -21.24
C ARG A 99 3.54 10.91 -20.20
N LYS A 100 3.28 9.63 -20.48
CA LYS A 100 2.60 8.74 -19.53
C LYS A 100 3.49 8.46 -18.33
N LEU A 101 4.78 8.19 -18.54
CA LEU A 101 5.74 7.96 -17.47
C LEU A 101 5.83 9.15 -16.50
N GLU A 102 5.82 10.38 -17.03
CA GLU A 102 5.84 11.62 -16.23
C GLU A 102 4.52 11.89 -15.51
N SER A 103 3.40 11.42 -16.06
CA SER A 103 2.07 11.55 -15.42
C SER A 103 1.85 10.61 -14.24
N LEU A 104 2.69 9.57 -14.14
CA LEU A 104 2.59 8.52 -13.12
C LEU A 104 3.20 8.95 -11.79
N PRO A 105 2.93 8.21 -10.69
CA PRO A 105 3.24 8.59 -9.31
C PRO A 105 4.73 8.72 -8.91
N PHE A 106 5.63 9.23 -9.75
CA PHE A 106 7.05 9.47 -9.42
C PHE A 106 7.22 10.34 -8.16
N LYS A 107 6.28 11.27 -7.91
CA LYS A 107 6.21 12.10 -6.70
C LYS A 107 4.89 11.91 -5.95
N PHE A 108 4.37 10.69 -5.91
CA PHE A 108 3.15 10.42 -5.14
C PHE A 108 3.39 10.66 -3.66
N SER A 109 2.81 11.75 -3.20
CA SER A 109 2.93 12.20 -1.83
C SER A 109 1.56 12.23 -1.18
N VAL A 110 1.49 11.76 0.06
CA VAL A 110 0.28 11.79 0.88
C VAL A 110 -0.26 13.20 1.08
N ASP A 111 0.59 14.21 1.01
CA ASP A 111 0.18 15.62 1.17
C ASP A 111 -0.63 16.12 -0.03
N LYS A 112 -0.53 15.46 -1.19
CA LYS A 112 -1.30 15.78 -2.40
C LYS A 112 -2.65 15.06 -2.47
N ILE A 113 -2.92 14.12 -1.56
CA ILE A 113 -4.16 13.35 -1.55
C ILE A 113 -5.10 13.99 -0.54
N LYS A 114 -6.22 14.55 -1.03
CA LYS A 114 -7.20 15.28 -0.19
C LYS A 114 -7.58 14.51 1.08
N LYS A 115 -7.86 13.20 0.96
CA LYS A 115 -8.25 12.34 2.09
C LYS A 115 -7.11 12.02 3.07
N CYS A 116 -5.85 12.09 2.62
CA CYS A 116 -4.69 11.81 3.47
C CYS A 116 -4.16 13.05 4.18
N LYS A 117 -4.43 14.26 3.68
CA LYS A 117 -3.87 15.52 4.20
C LYS A 117 -4.05 15.69 5.72
N SER A 118 -5.22 15.33 6.24
CA SER A 118 -5.60 15.39 7.66
C SER A 118 -5.59 14.04 8.39
N CYS A 119 -5.06 12.97 7.76
CA CYS A 119 -5.03 11.64 8.35
C CYS A 119 -3.86 11.51 9.34
N PHE A 120 -4.14 11.13 10.59
CA PHE A 120 -3.13 11.01 11.66
C PHE A 120 -1.99 10.00 11.34
N ILE A 121 -2.27 8.97 10.54
CA ILE A 121 -1.27 7.97 10.13
C ILE A 121 -0.67 8.25 8.76
N LYS A 122 -0.87 9.43 8.14
CA LYS A 122 -0.50 9.65 6.73
C LYS A 122 0.96 9.33 6.41
N TYR A 123 1.88 9.66 7.31
CA TYR A 123 3.30 9.39 7.13
C TYR A 123 3.70 7.95 7.47
N LEU A 124 2.89 7.25 8.26
CA LEU A 124 3.10 5.84 8.60
C LEU A 124 2.55 4.93 7.50
N CYS A 125 1.33 5.19 7.00
CA CYS A 125 0.75 4.36 5.96
C CYS A 125 1.15 4.76 4.54
N LYS A 126 1.74 5.96 4.40
CA LYS A 126 2.30 6.52 3.16
C LYS A 126 1.31 6.58 1.99
N GLY A 127 0.00 6.55 2.27
CA GLY A 127 -1.06 6.65 1.24
C GLY A 127 -1.37 5.36 0.49
N ILE A 128 -0.82 4.22 0.93
CA ILE A 128 -0.98 2.89 0.31
C ILE A 128 -0.33 2.85 -1.10
N CYS A 129 -0.06 1.64 -1.59
CA CYS A 129 0.46 1.42 -2.93
C CYS A 129 -0.48 2.02 -4.01
N PRO A 130 0.03 2.89 -4.92
CA PRO A 130 -0.77 3.44 -6.02
C PRO A 130 -1.37 2.37 -6.93
N ALA A 131 -0.67 1.26 -7.17
CA ALA A 131 -1.19 0.15 -7.96
C ALA A 131 -2.39 -0.51 -7.27
N LEU A 132 -2.34 -0.71 -5.95
CA LEU A 132 -3.45 -1.23 -5.16
C LEU A 132 -4.65 -0.26 -5.18
N ASN A 133 -4.39 1.04 -5.02
CA ASN A 133 -5.43 2.06 -5.13
C ASN A 133 -6.13 2.00 -6.50
N ALA A 134 -5.36 1.91 -7.59
CA ALA A 134 -5.91 1.74 -8.94
C ALA A 134 -6.69 0.44 -9.12
N ALA A 135 -6.20 -0.67 -8.57
CA ALA A 135 -6.87 -1.96 -8.66
C ALA A 135 -8.24 -1.95 -7.98
N ARG A 136 -8.35 -1.26 -6.84
CA ARG A 136 -9.58 -1.17 -6.05
C ARG A 136 -10.55 -0.12 -6.55
N ASN A 137 -10.04 1.03 -6.98
CA ASN A 137 -10.85 2.21 -7.25
C ASN A 137 -10.87 2.65 -8.72
N GLY A 138 -10.07 2.03 -9.59
CA GLY A 138 -9.81 2.53 -10.95
C GLY A 138 -8.94 3.80 -11.00
N ASP A 139 -8.54 4.33 -9.85
CA ASP A 139 -7.73 5.55 -9.73
C ASP A 139 -6.67 5.39 -8.64
N TRP A 140 -5.40 5.48 -9.04
CA TRP A 140 -4.26 5.37 -8.13
C TRP A 140 -4.16 6.52 -7.12
N LYS A 141 -4.82 7.66 -7.39
CA LYS A 141 -4.88 8.84 -6.51
C LYS A 141 -5.94 8.69 -5.41
N LYS A 142 -6.85 7.73 -5.53
CA LYS A 142 -7.93 7.48 -4.57
C LYS A 142 -7.52 6.33 -3.63
N PRO A 143 -7.29 6.58 -2.33
CA PRO A 143 -6.93 5.52 -1.40
C PRO A 143 -8.02 4.45 -1.28
N ASP A 144 -7.60 3.18 -1.19
CA ASP A 144 -8.50 2.07 -0.84
C ASP A 144 -9.10 2.25 0.56
N ASN A 145 -10.43 2.35 0.65
CA ASN A 145 -11.14 2.60 1.91
C ASN A 145 -10.97 1.45 2.91
N PHE A 146 -11.02 0.20 2.43
CA PHE A 146 -10.92 -1.00 3.25
C PHE A 146 -9.54 -1.06 3.93
N SER A 147 -8.46 -0.98 3.12
CA SER A 147 -7.09 -0.93 3.64
C SER A 147 -6.83 0.29 4.51
N CYS A 148 -7.43 1.45 4.19
CA CYS A 148 -7.33 2.65 5.04
C CYS A 148 -7.92 2.41 6.43
N HIS A 149 -9.10 1.79 6.52
CA HIS A 149 -9.75 1.51 7.80
C HIS A 149 -8.90 0.57 8.65
N ILE A 150 -8.47 -0.55 8.06
CA ILE A 150 -7.66 -1.55 8.75
C ILE A 150 -6.37 -0.95 9.31
N ARG A 151 -5.61 -0.21 8.48
CA ARG A 151 -4.35 0.41 8.91
C ARG A 151 -4.56 1.43 10.03
N LYS A 152 -5.61 2.25 9.95
CA LYS A 152 -5.96 3.21 11.00
C LYS A 152 -6.28 2.50 12.31
N GLY A 153 -7.10 1.46 12.25
CA GLY A 153 -7.50 0.68 13.42
C GLY A 153 -6.31 0.00 14.10
N ILE A 154 -5.49 -0.70 13.32
CA ILE A 154 -4.29 -1.40 13.83
C ILE A 154 -3.31 -0.40 14.44
N ILE A 155 -2.91 0.65 13.70
CA ILE A 155 -1.93 1.63 14.22
C ILE A 155 -2.46 2.32 15.47
N LYS A 156 -3.75 2.72 15.49
CA LYS A 156 -4.36 3.30 16.69
C LYS A 156 -4.29 2.34 17.87
N GLY A 157 -4.69 1.07 17.68
CA GLY A 157 -4.69 0.06 18.74
C GLY A 157 -3.30 -0.20 19.30
N LEU A 158 -2.29 -0.33 18.43
CA LEU A 158 -0.90 -0.54 18.84
C LEU A 158 -0.31 0.67 19.59
N LEU A 159 -0.60 1.90 19.13
CA LEU A 159 -0.16 3.11 19.81
C LEU A 159 -0.81 3.27 21.19
N VAL A 160 -2.12 3.02 21.31
CA VAL A 160 -2.82 3.05 22.60
C VAL A 160 -2.22 2.01 23.55
N LYS A 161 -2.03 0.78 23.08
CA LYS A 161 -1.42 -0.28 23.87
C LYS A 161 -0.04 0.11 24.41
N LYS A 162 0.86 0.59 23.54
CA LYS A 162 2.19 1.03 23.98
C LYS A 162 2.17 2.22 24.90
N TYR A 163 1.27 3.17 24.68
CA TYR A 163 1.10 4.28 25.61
C TYR A 163 0.68 3.80 27.01
N THR A 164 -0.29 2.87 27.10
CA THR A 164 -0.73 2.31 28.37
C THR A 164 0.38 1.54 29.08
N GLU A 165 1.14 0.71 28.36
CA GLU A 165 2.30 0.00 28.94
C GLU A 165 3.35 0.96 29.51
N LEU A 166 3.67 2.03 28.78
CA LEU A 166 4.62 3.05 29.23
C LEU A 166 4.10 3.91 30.39
N ALA A 167 2.79 4.10 30.48
CA ALA A 167 2.18 4.84 31.58
C ALA A 167 2.14 4.03 32.88
N VAL A 168 1.87 2.72 32.80
CA VAL A 168 1.80 1.82 33.95
C VAL A 168 3.20 1.39 34.43
N GLY A 169 4.19 1.30 33.54
CA GLY A 169 5.57 0.95 33.90
C GLY A 169 6.43 2.10 34.43
N ARG A 170 5.84 3.23 34.82
CA ARG A 170 6.53 4.42 35.37
C ARG A 170 6.31 4.63 36.88
N ASP A 171 5.68 3.67 37.54
CA ASP A 171 5.64 3.55 39.01
C ASP A 171 6.78 2.64 39.49
#